data_AF-A0AAV1KN93-F1
#
_entry.id   AF-A0AAV1KN93-F1
#
_cell.length_a   1.000
_cell.length_b   1.000
_cell.length_c   1.000
_cell.angle_alpha   90.00
_cell.angle_beta   90.00
_cell.angle_gamma   90.00
#
_symmetry.space_group_name_H-M   'P 1'
#
loop_
_entity.id
_entity.type
_entity.pdbx_description
1 polymer ?
#
loop_
_entity_poly.entity_id
_entity_poly.type
_entity_poly.pdbx_seq_one_letter_code
_entity_poly.pdbx_strand_id
1 'polypeptide(L)'
;MNHYSLQDRGIIASIFMRNNSSVVLAQREFRRRSPGRTTPTGQTLLHLAARLEETGTTRVAPRRCRPRTSRSAENIATIAEAVEMDPGTSTSRRAT
;
A
#
# COMPACT_ATOMS: atom_id res chain seq x y z
N MET A 1 -0.68 8.99 6.67
CA MET A 1 -1.07 9.44 5.31
C MET A 1 -2.50 8.97 5.00
N ASN A 2 -3.46 9.21 5.91
CA ASN A 2 -4.78 8.54 5.88
C ASN A 2 -5.96 9.46 5.49
N HIS A 3 -5.70 10.70 5.08
CA HIS A 3 -6.76 11.70 4.83
C HIS A 3 -7.02 12.01 3.35
N TYR A 4 -6.22 11.46 2.43
CA TYR A 4 -6.37 11.71 0.99
C TYR A 4 -6.76 10.44 0.25
N SER A 5 -7.80 10.53 -0.58
CA SER A 5 -8.18 9.48 -1.51
C SER A 5 -7.07 9.23 -2.55
N LEU A 6 -7.15 8.13 -3.29
CA LEU A 6 -6.15 7.83 -4.33
C LEU A 6 -6.10 8.91 -5.42
N GLN A 7 -7.27 9.41 -5.82
CA GLN A 7 -7.38 10.52 -6.78
C GLN A 7 -6.76 11.80 -6.21
N ASP A 8 -7.06 12.15 -4.96
CA ASP A 8 -6.47 13.32 -4.30
C ASP A 8 -4.94 13.23 -4.29
N ARG A 9 -4.37 12.04 -4.01
CA ARG A 9 -2.91 11.85 -4.02
C ARG A 9 -2.31 12.06 -5.41
N GLY A 10 -2.97 11.58 -6.45
CA GLY A 10 -2.55 11.84 -7.83
C GLY A 10 -2.55 13.33 -8.17
N ILE A 11 -3.62 14.04 -7.77
CA ILE A 11 -3.71 15.50 -7.94
C ILE A 11 -2.57 16.19 -7.18
N ILE A 12 -2.37 15.86 -5.91
CA ILE A 12 -1.33 16.45 -5.06
C ILE A 12 0.07 16.25 -5.66
N ALA A 13 0.41 15.03 -6.08
CA ALA A 13 1.70 14.73 -6.72
C ALA A 13 1.87 15.53 -8.02
N SER A 14 0.84 15.57 -8.86
CA SER A 14 0.88 16.30 -10.14
C SER A 14 1.07 17.82 -9.95
N ILE A 15 0.40 18.41 -8.96
CA ILE A 15 0.55 19.83 -8.61
C ILE A 15 1.99 20.10 -8.16
N PHE A 16 2.56 19.22 -7.34
CA PHE A 16 3.93 19.38 -6.86
C PHE A 16 4.96 19.35 -7.99
N MET A 17 4.87 18.34 -8.87
CA MET A 17 5.80 18.20 -9.99
C MET A 17 5.67 19.36 -11.00
N ARG A 18 4.45 19.81 -11.30
CA ARG A 18 4.21 20.94 -12.21
C ARG A 18 4.75 22.26 -11.69
N ASN A 19 4.79 22.44 -10.36
CA ASN A 19 5.31 23.64 -9.71
C ASN A 19 6.82 23.55 -9.43
N ASN A 20 7.57 22.83 -10.26
CA ASN A 20 9.02 22.66 -10.14
C ASN A 20 9.45 22.17 -8.74
N SER A 21 8.66 21.27 -8.15
CA SER A 21 8.87 20.72 -6.81
C SER A 21 8.92 21.76 -5.68
N SER A 22 8.33 22.95 -5.89
CA SER A 22 8.20 23.97 -4.85
C SER A 22 7.03 23.69 -3.92
N VAL A 23 7.32 23.44 -2.64
CA VAL A 23 6.30 23.17 -1.61
C VAL A 23 5.33 24.35 -1.48
N VAL A 24 5.83 25.58 -1.44
CA VAL A 24 5.01 26.78 -1.24
C VAL A 24 4.03 26.99 -2.39
N LEU A 25 4.51 26.85 -3.63
CA LEU A 25 3.67 27.01 -4.82
C LEU A 25 2.62 25.89 -4.90
N ALA A 26 3.03 24.64 -4.67
CA ALA A 26 2.13 23.50 -4.69
C ALA A 26 1.02 23.61 -3.64
N GLN A 27 1.36 24.01 -2.41
CA GLN A 27 0.36 24.25 -1.36
C GLN A 27 -0.58 25.41 -1.71
N ARG A 28 -0.06 26.49 -2.30
CA ARG A 28 -0.88 27.63 -2.73
C ARG A 28 -1.87 27.23 -3.82
N GLU A 29 -1.43 26.47 -4.81
CA GLU A 29 -2.31 25.95 -5.86
C GLU A 29 -3.34 24.97 -5.29
N PHE A 30 -2.92 24.04 -4.41
CA PHE A 30 -3.83 23.10 -3.78
C PHE A 30 -4.95 23.80 -3.01
N ARG A 31 -4.62 24.83 -2.21
CA ARG A 31 -5.64 25.61 -1.47
C ARG A 31 -6.65 26.29 -2.40
N ARG A 32 -6.22 26.75 -3.57
CA ARG A 32 -7.10 27.37 -4.58
C ARG A 32 -8.02 26.34 -5.24
N ARG A 33 -7.48 25.16 -5.56
CA ARG A 33 -8.21 24.10 -6.27
C ARG A 33 -9.13 23.29 -5.36
N SER A 34 -8.78 23.15 -4.08
CA SER A 34 -9.49 22.34 -3.09
C SER A 34 -9.75 23.15 -1.81
N PRO A 35 -10.60 24.20 -1.89
CA PRO A 35 -10.95 25.00 -0.72
C PRO A 35 -11.61 24.14 0.37
N GLY A 36 -11.36 24.48 1.63
CA GLY A 36 -11.90 23.74 2.79
C GLY A 36 -11.20 22.41 3.10
N ARG A 37 -10.31 21.92 2.22
CA ARG A 37 -9.50 20.73 2.52
C ARG A 37 -8.21 21.09 3.25
N THR A 38 -7.79 20.21 4.15
CA THR A 38 -6.48 20.31 4.81
C THR A 38 -5.39 20.31 3.76
N THR A 39 -4.43 21.24 3.88
CA THR A 39 -3.36 21.41 2.90
C THR A 39 -2.24 20.36 3.07
N PRO A 40 -1.67 19.88 1.96
CA PRO A 40 -0.36 19.29 1.81
C PRO A 40 0.69 19.60 2.87
N THR A 41 1.19 18.69 3.70
CA THR A 41 2.52 18.98 4.30
C THR A 41 3.61 18.84 3.23
N GLY A 42 4.72 19.57 3.37
CA GLY A 42 5.85 19.45 2.45
C GLY A 42 6.35 18.00 2.32
N GLN A 43 6.42 17.30 3.45
CA GLN A 43 6.78 15.88 3.48
C GLN A 43 5.77 14.99 2.74
N THR A 44 4.47 15.30 2.80
CA THR A 44 3.45 14.55 2.05
C THR A 44 3.63 14.73 0.55
N LEU A 45 3.90 15.97 0.10
CA LEU A 45 4.17 16.27 -1.31
C LEU A 45 5.39 15.49 -1.82
N LEU A 46 6.50 15.56 -1.08
CA LEU A 46 7.74 14.85 -1.39
C LEU A 46 7.53 13.32 -1.44
N HIS A 47 6.90 12.73 -0.43
CA HIS A 47 6.66 11.28 -0.41
C HIS A 47 5.75 10.81 -1.55
N LEU A 48 4.76 11.60 -1.96
CA LEU A 48 3.89 11.23 -3.07
C LEU A 48 4.61 11.32 -4.41
N ALA A 49 5.42 12.34 -4.62
CA ALA A 49 6.22 12.51 -5.82
C ALA A 49 7.29 11.42 -5.93
N ALA A 50 8.08 11.20 -4.86
CA ALA A 50 9.08 10.15 -4.82
C ALA A 50 8.48 8.77 -5.10
N ARG A 51 7.36 8.42 -4.46
CA ARG A 51 6.70 7.13 -4.72
C ARG A 51 6.21 7.01 -6.17
N LEU A 52 5.70 8.10 -6.74
CA LEU A 52 5.26 8.12 -8.13
C LEU A 52 6.43 7.89 -9.09
N GLU A 53 7.59 8.52 -8.83
CA GLU A 53 8.81 8.32 -9.63
C GLU A 53 9.39 6.91 -9.46
N GLU A 54 9.45 6.40 -8.23
CA GLU A 54 10.03 5.08 -7.91
C GLU A 54 9.18 3.91 -8.44
N THR A 55 7.86 3.99 -8.30
CA THR A 55 6.95 2.84 -8.52
C THR A 55 5.91 3.07 -9.60
N GLY A 56 5.78 4.29 -10.13
CA GLY A 56 4.70 4.67 -11.04
C GLY A 56 3.33 4.79 -10.37
N THR A 57 3.24 4.70 -9.04
CA THR A 57 1.95 4.72 -8.32
C THR A 57 1.99 5.62 -7.09
N THR A 58 0.86 6.24 -6.75
CA THR A 58 0.66 6.90 -5.44
C THR A 58 -0.07 6.00 -4.43
N ARG A 59 -0.28 4.72 -4.78
CA ARG A 59 -0.91 3.75 -3.88
C ARG A 59 -0.01 3.50 -2.68
N VAL A 60 -0.62 3.39 -1.51
CA VAL A 60 0.10 2.96 -0.31
C VAL A 60 0.23 1.45 -0.41
N ALA A 61 1.46 0.94 -0.29
CA ALA A 61 1.70 -0.49 -0.18
C ALA A 61 0.85 -1.04 0.97
N PRO A 62 0.22 -2.22 0.81
CA PRO A 62 -0.49 -2.84 1.91
C PRO A 62 0.45 -2.93 3.12
N ARG A 63 -0.08 -2.58 4.30
CA ARG A 63 0.70 -2.67 5.54
C ARG A 63 1.23 -4.10 5.64
N ARG A 64 2.52 -4.27 5.95
CA ARG A 64 3.08 -5.59 6.24
C ARG A 64 2.35 -6.14 7.46
N CYS A 65 1.40 -7.02 7.22
CA CYS A 65 0.78 -7.84 8.24
C CYS A 65 1.70 -9.03 8.53
N ARG A 66 1.56 -9.64 9.71
CA ARG A 66 2.23 -10.90 10.02
C ARG A 66 1.78 -11.95 8.99
N PRO A 67 2.70 -12.60 8.24
CA PRO A 67 2.31 -13.66 7.33
C PRO A 67 1.68 -14.82 8.10
N ARG A 68 0.69 -15.48 7.49
CA ARG A 68 0.05 -16.65 8.10
C ARG A 68 1.02 -17.81 8.07
N THR A 69 1.54 -18.20 9.23
CA THR A 69 2.50 -19.32 9.35
C THR A 69 1.82 -20.68 9.15
N SER A 70 0.52 -20.79 9.42
CA SER A 70 -0.21 -22.06 9.28
C SER A 70 -0.39 -22.54 7.83
N ARG A 71 -0.29 -21.65 6.84
CA ARG A 71 -0.38 -21.99 5.41
C ARG A 71 0.89 -21.61 4.66
N SER A 72 2.05 -21.89 5.25
CA SER A 72 3.33 -21.81 4.52
C SER A 72 3.35 -22.82 3.38
N ALA A 73 4.17 -22.57 2.35
CA ALA A 73 4.34 -23.51 1.25
C ALA A 73 4.83 -24.88 1.74
N GLU A 74 5.73 -24.88 2.73
CA GLU A 74 6.23 -26.07 3.43
C GLU A 74 5.08 -26.85 4.09
N ASN A 75 4.26 -26.20 4.92
CA ASN A 75 3.14 -26.88 5.58
C ASN A 75 2.11 -27.41 4.58
N ILE A 76 1.87 -26.69 3.48
CA ILE A 76 0.98 -27.15 2.42
C ILE A 76 1.54 -28.40 1.76
N ALA A 77 2.85 -28.43 1.46
CA ALA A 77 3.51 -29.59 0.88
C ALA A 77 3.48 -30.80 1.82
N THR A 78 3.81 -30.61 3.11
CA THR A 78 3.74 -31.68 4.13
C THR A 78 2.33 -32.25 4.26
N ILE A 79 1.30 -31.38 4.30
CA ILE A 79 -0.10 -31.84 4.38
C ILE A 79 -0.50 -32.56 3.09
N ALA A 80 -0.08 -32.10 1.93
CA ALA A 80 -0.37 -32.73 0.64
C ALA A 80 0.21 -34.15 0.58
N GLU A 81 1.50 -34.32 0.94
CA GLU A 81 2.16 -35.62 1.02
C GLU A 81 1.45 -36.55 2.02
N ALA A 82 1.08 -36.06 3.20
CA ALA A 82 0.35 -36.85 4.18
C ALA A 82 -1.01 -37.34 3.63
N VAL A 83 -1.73 -36.50 2.88
CA VAL A 83 -3.01 -36.86 2.26
C VAL A 83 -2.83 -37.92 1.18
N GLU A 84 -1.76 -37.84 0.40
CA GLU A 84 -1.42 -38.82 -0.63
C GLU A 84 -1.09 -40.19 -0.02
N MET A 85 -0.34 -40.20 1.09
CA MET A 85 0.10 -41.41 1.78
C MET A 85 -1.02 -42.16 2.51
N ASP A 86 -1.95 -41.45 3.14
CA ASP A 86 -3.10 -42.08 3.82
C ASP A 86 -4.36 -41.24 3.64
N PRO A 87 -5.10 -41.35 2.53
CA PRO A 87 -6.26 -40.50 2.28
C PRO A 87 -7.41 -40.67 3.29
N GLY A 88 -7.42 -41.77 4.06
CA GLY A 88 -8.44 -42.06 5.07
C GLY A 88 -8.28 -41.28 6.38
N THR A 89 -7.12 -40.67 6.64
CA THR A 89 -6.91 -39.91 7.89
C THR A 89 -7.75 -38.64 7.90
N SER A 90 -8.54 -38.45 8.96
CA SER A 90 -9.28 -37.22 9.20
C SER A 90 -8.35 -36.02 9.42
N THR A 91 -8.83 -34.83 9.07
CA THR A 91 -8.08 -33.58 9.23
C THR A 91 -7.66 -33.31 10.68
N SER A 92 -8.51 -33.68 11.66
CA SER A 92 -8.21 -33.53 13.08
C SER A 92 -6.98 -34.33 13.52
N ARG A 93 -6.82 -35.55 13.02
CA ARG A 93 -5.69 -36.44 13.34
C ARG A 93 -4.39 -36.04 12.63
N ARG A 94 -4.48 -35.24 11.56
CA ARG A 94 -3.31 -34.71 10.85
C ARG A 94 -2.77 -33.40 11.44
N ALA A 95 -3.59 -32.73 12.26
CA ALA A 95 -3.26 -31.44 12.85
C ALA A 95 -2.52 -31.55 14.20
N THR A 96 -2.43 -32.76 14.76
CA THR A 96 -1.65 -33.14 15.95
C THR A 96 -0.26 -33.62 15.56
#